data_AF-A0A8S9J519-F1
#
_entry.id   AF-A0A8S9J519-F1
#
_cell.length_a   1.000
_cell.length_b   1.000
_cell.length_c   1.000
_cell.angle_alpha   90.00
_cell.angle_beta   90.00
_cell.angle_gamma   90.00
#
_symmetry.space_group_name_H-M   'P 1'
#
loop_
_entity.id
_entity.type
_entity.pdbx_description
1 polymer ?
#
loop_
_entity_poly.entity_id
_entity_poly.type
_entity_poly.pdbx_seq_one_letter_code
_entity_poly.pdbx_strand_id
1 'polypeptide(L)'
;MLVRVRLCSQRTINLDDPPTKRPVGVKVAKGGSSKRSTEDGKALSEFQTMWSLKEKDLAGKERLSKLGLLDILIAKTEPLSEEEEALKKKLITEMLAN
;
A
#
# COMPACT_ATOMS: atom_id res chain seq x y z
N MET A 1 -10.44 26.08 66.67
CA MET A 1 -11.71 26.70 66.24
C MET A 1 -11.53 27.21 64.82
N LEU A 2 -12.52 26.96 63.95
CA LEU A 2 -12.53 27.24 62.51
C LEU A 2 -12.13 28.67 62.13
N VAL A 3 -11.36 28.83 61.05
CA VAL A 3 -11.39 30.06 60.24
C VAL A 3 -11.81 29.68 58.82
N ARG A 4 -13.06 30.01 58.49
CA ARG A 4 -13.66 29.82 57.17
C ARG A 4 -13.39 31.07 56.34
N VAL A 5 -12.36 31.06 55.50
CA VAL A 5 -12.17 32.12 54.51
C VAL A 5 -12.98 31.77 53.26
N ARG A 6 -14.11 32.46 53.11
CA ARG A 6 -14.89 32.57 51.89
C ARG A 6 -14.12 33.50 50.96
N LEU A 7 -13.69 33.04 49.78
CA LEU A 7 -13.26 33.94 48.72
C LEU A 7 -14.23 33.86 47.54
N CYS A 8 -14.84 35.01 47.28
CA CYS A 8 -15.86 35.25 46.28
C CYS A 8 -15.25 35.26 44.88
N SER A 9 -16.02 34.74 43.92
CA SER A 9 -15.73 34.70 42.49
C SER A 9 -15.67 36.10 41.88
N GLN A 10 -14.67 36.36 41.05
CA GLN A 10 -14.82 37.18 39.83
C GLN A 10 -13.66 36.86 38.88
N ARG A 11 -13.99 36.24 37.74
CA ARG A 11 -13.07 35.93 36.64
C ARG A 11 -13.46 36.81 35.46
N THR A 12 -12.72 37.88 35.20
CA THR A 12 -12.81 38.64 33.95
C THR A 12 -12.06 37.86 32.88
N ILE A 13 -12.76 37.41 31.83
CA ILE A 13 -12.12 36.81 30.66
C ILE A 13 -11.63 37.93 29.74
N ASN A 14 -10.31 38.04 29.56
CA ASN A 14 -9.76 38.67 28.37
C ASN A 14 -9.19 37.54 27.52
N LEU A 15 -9.76 37.38 26.33
CA LEU A 15 -9.30 36.49 25.26
C LEU A 15 -8.13 37.19 24.56
N ASP A 16 -6.93 36.60 24.65
CA ASP A 16 -5.76 36.72 23.73
C ASP A 16 -4.41 36.71 24.50
N ASP A 17 -3.96 35.54 25.00
CA ASP A 17 -2.55 35.31 25.35
C ASP A 17 -2.20 33.79 25.34
N PRO A 18 -0.97 33.36 24.96
CA PRO A 18 -0.59 32.02 24.49
C PRO A 18 -0.36 31.01 25.65
N PRO A 19 -0.06 29.71 25.38
CA PRO A 19 -0.37 28.61 26.29
C PRO A 19 0.56 28.59 27.51
N THR A 20 0.04 29.05 28.64
CA THR A 20 0.72 28.95 29.94
C THR A 20 0.81 27.49 30.40
N LYS A 21 2.02 27.07 30.77
CA LYS A 21 2.33 25.74 31.32
C LYS A 21 1.48 25.51 32.58
N ARG A 22 0.65 24.46 32.57
CA ARG A 22 -0.38 24.23 33.59
C ARG A 22 0.21 23.57 34.84
N PRO A 23 -0.27 23.93 36.04
CA PRO A 23 0.21 23.39 37.31
C PRO A 23 -0.18 21.92 37.53
N VAL A 24 0.70 21.18 38.19
CA VAL A 24 0.50 19.78 38.63
C VAL A 24 -0.69 19.70 39.59
N GLY A 25 -1.67 18.87 39.26
CA GLY A 25 -2.78 18.53 40.17
C GLY A 25 -4.19 18.56 39.56
N VAL A 26 -4.36 19.10 38.35
CA VAL A 26 -5.68 19.13 37.68
C VAL A 26 -5.77 18.02 36.65
N LYS A 27 -6.58 16.99 36.91
CA LYS A 27 -6.91 15.95 35.93
C LYS A 27 -7.72 16.57 34.79
N VAL A 28 -7.08 16.75 33.65
CA VAL A 28 -7.76 16.96 32.37
C VAL A 28 -8.14 15.57 31.86
N ALA A 29 -9.41 15.33 31.57
CA ALA A 29 -9.76 14.26 30.64
C ALA A 29 -9.07 14.62 29.33
N LYS A 30 -7.92 13.99 29.06
CA LYS A 30 -7.26 14.08 27.78
C LYS A 30 -8.28 13.54 26.79
N GLY A 31 -8.96 14.45 26.09
CA GLY A 31 -9.68 14.14 24.87
C GLY A 31 -8.65 13.53 23.95
N GLY A 32 -8.57 12.19 24.00
CA GLY A 32 -7.75 11.41 23.14
C GLY A 32 -8.36 11.55 21.76
N SER A 33 -7.98 12.59 21.03
CA SER A 33 -7.77 12.47 19.60
C SER A 33 -6.66 11.43 19.41
N SER A 34 -7.01 10.16 19.66
CA SER A 34 -6.29 9.05 19.09
C SER A 34 -6.47 9.23 17.60
N LYS A 35 -5.46 9.86 17.00
CA LYS A 35 -5.22 9.91 15.57
C LYS A 35 -5.28 8.46 15.11
N ARG A 36 -6.45 8.01 14.65
CA ARG A 36 -6.61 6.67 14.09
C ARG A 36 -5.63 6.58 12.92
N SER A 37 -4.66 5.71 13.13
CA SER A 37 -3.62 5.21 12.23
C SER A 37 -3.84 5.54 10.76
N THR A 38 -3.04 6.47 10.23
CA THR A 38 -2.79 6.60 8.78
C THR A 38 -1.89 5.46 8.26
N GLU A 39 -1.77 4.37 9.02
CA GLU A 39 -0.90 3.23 8.75
C GLU A 39 -1.66 2.12 8.01
N ASP A 40 -2.94 1.92 8.32
CA ASP A 40 -3.79 0.92 7.66
C ASP A 40 -3.99 1.21 6.16
N GLY A 41 -4.11 2.49 5.79
CA GLY A 41 -4.22 2.91 4.38
C GLY A 41 -2.90 2.79 3.60
N LYS A 42 -1.75 2.92 4.27
CA LYS A 42 -0.44 2.73 3.64
C LYS A 42 -0.18 1.27 3.35
N ALA A 43 -0.48 0.38 4.30
CA ALA A 43 -0.34 -1.06 4.11
C ALA A 43 -1.17 -1.55 2.90
N LEU A 44 -2.43 -1.13 2.78
CA LEU A 44 -3.28 -1.49 1.62
C LEU A 44 -2.70 -0.99 0.29
N SER A 45 -2.18 0.23 0.26
CA SER A 45 -1.55 0.80 -0.95
C SER A 45 -0.27 0.04 -1.32
N GLU A 46 0.52 -0.38 -0.34
CA GLU A 46 1.71 -1.21 -0.55
C GLU A 46 1.34 -2.61 -1.05
N PHE A 47 0.31 -3.24 -0.50
CA PHE A 47 -0.21 -4.53 -0.99
C PHE A 47 -0.71 -4.45 -2.43
N GLN A 48 -1.45 -3.39 -2.78
CA GLN A 48 -1.92 -3.19 -4.14
C GLN A 48 -0.74 -3.04 -5.10
N THR A 49 0.28 -2.27 -4.71
CA THR A 49 1.50 -2.08 -5.52
C THR A 49 2.24 -3.39 -5.72
N MET A 50 2.42 -4.19 -4.66
CA MET A 50 3.04 -5.51 -4.75
C MET A 50 2.25 -6.46 -5.66
N TRP A 51 0.92 -6.46 -5.56
CA TRP A 51 0.06 -7.28 -6.41
C TRP A 51 0.18 -6.91 -7.88
N SER A 52 0.09 -5.62 -8.20
CA SER A 52 0.26 -5.14 -9.57
C SER A 52 1.64 -5.44 -10.16
N LEU A 53 2.70 -5.40 -9.34
CA LEU A 53 4.02 -5.82 -9.77
C LEU A 53 4.07 -7.33 -10.02
N LYS A 54 3.42 -8.12 -9.16
CA LYS A 54 3.34 -9.57 -9.31
C LYS A 54 2.60 -9.98 -10.58
N GLU A 55 1.52 -9.29 -10.91
CA GLU A 55 0.76 -9.52 -12.14
C GLU A 55 1.61 -9.27 -13.38
N LYS A 56 2.38 -8.18 -13.41
CA LYS A 56 3.33 -7.88 -14.49
C LYS A 56 4.46 -8.92 -14.60
N ASP A 57 4.99 -9.38 -13.47
CA ASP A 57 6.00 -10.45 -13.42
C ASP A 57 5.44 -11.77 -13.98
N LEU A 58 4.21 -12.14 -13.60
CA LEU A 58 3.54 -13.33 -14.13
C LEU A 58 3.32 -13.23 -15.64
N ALA A 59 2.81 -12.09 -16.14
CA ALA A 59 2.65 -11.86 -17.57
C ALA A 59 4.00 -11.92 -18.32
N GLY A 60 5.07 -11.38 -17.72
CA GLY A 60 6.43 -11.50 -18.26
C GLY A 60 6.91 -12.95 -18.32
N LYS A 61 6.66 -13.74 -17.28
CA LYS A 61 7.01 -15.17 -17.22
C LYS A 61 6.27 -16.00 -18.26
N GLU A 62 4.99 -15.72 -18.51
CA GLU A 62 4.24 -16.38 -19.58
C GLU A 62 4.84 -16.09 -20.95
N ARG A 63 5.19 -14.83 -21.22
CA ARG A 63 5.89 -14.43 -22.46
C ARG A 63 7.25 -15.12 -22.61
N LEU A 64 8.04 -15.18 -21.53
CA LEU A 64 9.34 -15.86 -21.53
C LEU A 64 9.21 -17.39 -21.72
N SER A 65 8.18 -18.01 -21.14
CA SER A 65 7.91 -19.44 -21.29
C SER A 65 7.57 -19.79 -22.74
N LYS A 66 6.74 -18.95 -23.38
CA LYS A 66 6.43 -19.06 -24.82
C LYS A 66 7.68 -18.93 -25.69
N LEU A 67 8.54 -17.95 -25.40
CA LEU A 67 9.82 -17.78 -26.09
C LEU A 67 10.73 -19.00 -25.95
N GLY A 68 10.88 -19.52 -24.73
CA GLY A 68 11.72 -20.70 -24.49
C GLY A 68 11.23 -21.94 -25.23
N LEU A 69 9.91 -22.16 -25.26
CA LEU A 69 9.32 -23.24 -26.05
C LEU A 69 9.56 -23.06 -27.55
N LEU A 70 9.43 -21.83 -28.06
CA LEU A 70 9.70 -21.52 -29.46
C LEU A 70 11.17 -21.75 -29.82
N ASP A 71 12.11 -21.35 -28.96
CA ASP A 71 13.54 -21.53 -29.16
C ASP A 71 13.90 -23.02 -29.26
N ILE A 72 13.33 -23.85 -28.38
CA ILE A 72 13.48 -25.31 -28.43
C ILE A 72 12.94 -25.86 -29.77
N LEU A 73 11.75 -25.43 -30.20
CA LEU A 73 11.16 -25.87 -31.47
C LEU A 73 11.93 -25.40 -32.71
N ILE A 74 12.65 -24.29 -32.63
CA ILE A 74 13.52 -23.80 -33.70
C ILE A 74 14.86 -24.54 -33.71
N ALA A 75 15.39 -24.88 -32.53
CA ALA A 75 16.67 -25.57 -32.37
C ALA A 75 16.62 -27.05 -32.79
N LYS A 76 15.44 -27.68 -32.79
CA LYS A 76 15.28 -29.04 -33.30
C LYS A 76 15.68 -29.11 -34.78
N THR A 77 16.67 -29.96 -35.07
CA THR A 77 17.17 -30.22 -36.43
C THR A 77 16.41 -31.34 -37.16
N GLU A 78 15.60 -32.10 -36.43
CA GLU A 78 14.73 -33.13 -36.99
C GLU A 78 13.48 -32.49 -37.63
N PRO A 79 12.91 -33.12 -38.68
CA PRO A 79 11.67 -32.64 -39.27
C PRO A 79 10.56 -32.65 -38.21
N LEU A 80 9.99 -31.47 -37.97
CA LEU A 80 8.88 -31.30 -37.04
C LEU A 80 7.64 -32.03 -37.57
N SER A 81 6.86 -32.60 -36.66
CA SER A 81 5.54 -33.12 -37.01
C SER A 81 4.61 -31.97 -37.46
N GLU A 82 3.58 -32.27 -38.26
CA GLU A 82 2.61 -31.28 -38.74
C GLU A 82 1.98 -30.48 -37.59
N GLU A 83 1.73 -31.14 -36.46
CA GLU A 83 1.22 -30.51 -35.24
C GLU A 83 2.20 -29.52 -34.61
N GLU A 84 3.49 -29.88 -34.56
CA GLU A 84 4.56 -29.02 -34.01
C GLU A 84 4.82 -27.81 -34.91
N GLU A 85 4.76 -27.99 -36.24
CA GLU A 85 4.83 -26.87 -37.17
C GLU A 85 3.65 -25.91 -37.02
N ALA A 86 2.43 -26.45 -36.88
CA ALA A 86 1.24 -25.65 -36.65
C ALA A 86 1.33 -24.87 -35.33
N LEU A 87 1.84 -25.50 -34.26
CA LEU A 87 2.10 -24.85 -32.98
C LEU A 87 3.15 -23.74 -33.12
N LYS A 88 4.26 -24.01 -33.79
CA LYS A 88 5.31 -23.01 -34.06
C LYS A 88 4.77 -21.79 -34.79
N LYS A 89 3.97 -22.00 -35.84
CA LYS A 89 3.32 -20.90 -36.59
C LYS A 89 2.36 -20.10 -35.71
N LYS A 90 1.51 -20.76 -34.93
CA LYS A 90 0.59 -20.09 -33.99
C LYS A 90 1.34 -19.23 -32.98
N LEU A 91 2.41 -19.75 -32.40
CA LEU A 91 3.21 -19.07 -31.39
C LEU A 91 3.91 -17.83 -31.94
N ILE A 92 4.49 -17.92 -33.15
CA ILE A 92 5.07 -16.77 -33.86
C ILE A 92 4.01 -15.69 -34.12
N THR A 93 2.83 -16.07 -34.61
CA THR A 93 1.74 -15.12 -34.88
C THR A 93 1.27 -14.43 -33.61
N GLU A 94 1.04 -15.17 -32.53
CA GLU A 94 0.61 -14.61 -31.24
C GLU A 94 1.65 -13.62 -30.67
N MET A 95 2.94 -13.92 -30.86
CA MET A 95 4.03 -13.07 -30.41
C MET A 95 4.19 -11.78 -31.22
N LEU A 96 3.98 -11.85 -32.54
CA LEU A 96 4.10 -10.69 -33.44
C LEU A 96 2.83 -9.83 -33.51
N ALA A 97 1.67 -10.37 -33.09
CA ALA A 97 0.39 -9.66 -33.11
C ALA A 97 0.13 -8.80 -31.86
N ASN A 98 1.01 -8.83 -30.86
CA ASN A 98 0.90 -8.10 -29.58
C ASN A 98 1.78 -6.85 -29.53
#